data_AF-A0AB37CJQ5-F1
#
_entry.id   AF-A0AB37CJQ5-F1
#
_cell.length_a   1.000
_cell.length_b   1.000
_cell.length_c   1.000
_cell.angle_alpha   90.00
_cell.angle_beta   90.00
_cell.angle_gamma   90.00
#
_symmetry.space_group_name_H-M   'P 1'
#
loop_
_entity.id
_entity.type
_entity.pdbx_description
1 polymer ?
#
loop_
_entity_poly.entity_id
_entity_poly.type
_entity_poly.pdbx_seq_one_letter_code
_entity_poly.pdbx_strand_id
1 'polypeptide(L)'
;MRINWFSYIRVTGLFLVLIYHFFPSILPGGFIGVDVFFTFSGYLITALLIDEVSRTHRIDYLGFMRRRFYRIVPPLVLMVLICTPLALLVRNDFIAGIGRQITSVIGFVTNYYEILTGGNYENQFNQHIYLHTWSLAIEVHYYILWGALLWFLAKRVKHQNQFRGLVFMVSLACFMVSFLSMFISAFFVDSFSRLYFSSITHAYPFFLGSLFATLSGVYETTARFKKNIRLWTLKKTVLYMAGSFALLVLLGLVLHFEERITYLFGFVLASLFTAVMIYSARVLHEKLPGKSEPALISYLAEISYSVYLFHWPLYIIFSQLTNNIIAVILTTILSIVFATLSYYIIEPFIAGRKASLFGIDLDLTPYRHIVLYVFSGLTLITVLISLFAPAVGNFEKDLEANGLSQAQTKMKLTRTNAENSQATSFGVNKGVTVLGDSVALRSKDQLESSIDNVAIDAVVSRNLSTINDLLKDYADSNALAKDVVIAGGVNEIDDYKGVINKIIKNLPKGHHIIFVTPYNGSKSGNEAQSLIQLRKYELEMAKKYDFVTVADWYQVAKENISIWNGTDGVHFGSDSDSINRGAKLYTKTIKEAIEKADKAPVKGGKK
;
A
#
# COMPACT_ATOMS: atom_id res chain seq x y z
N MET A 1 -21.49 16.95 -23.46
CA MET A 1 -21.35 15.73 -24.28
C MET A 1 -20.45 14.74 -23.53
N ARG A 2 -20.88 13.48 -23.37
CA ARG A 2 -20.03 12.41 -22.82
C ARG A 2 -19.04 11.99 -23.90
N ILE A 3 -17.75 11.93 -23.58
CA ILE A 3 -16.77 11.33 -24.47
C ILE A 3 -16.88 9.81 -24.32
N ASN A 4 -17.36 9.16 -25.37
CA ASN A 4 -17.41 7.70 -25.45
C ASN A 4 -16.00 7.13 -25.45
N TRP A 5 -15.90 5.87 -25.04
CA TRP A 5 -14.72 5.03 -24.85
C TRP A 5 -13.88 5.35 -23.60
N PHE A 6 -14.14 6.47 -22.91
CA PHE A 6 -13.49 6.76 -21.63
C PHE A 6 -13.92 5.84 -20.49
N SER A 7 -15.07 5.16 -20.62
CA SER A 7 -15.53 4.20 -19.61
C SER A 7 -14.56 3.02 -19.46
N TYR A 8 -13.90 2.61 -20.56
CA TYR A 8 -12.91 1.53 -20.51
C TYR A 8 -11.72 1.87 -19.61
N ILE A 9 -11.24 3.12 -19.61
CA ILE A 9 -10.08 3.54 -18.81
C ILE A 9 -10.42 3.47 -17.32
N ARG A 10 -11.63 3.91 -16.93
CA ARG A 10 -12.10 3.82 -15.55
C ARG A 10 -12.29 2.39 -15.09
N VAL A 11 -12.88 1.54 -15.94
CA VAL A 11 -13.05 0.12 -15.64
C VAL A 11 -11.71 -0.58 -15.53
N THR A 12 -10.73 -0.24 -16.37
CA THR A 12 -9.35 -0.75 -16.26
C THR A 12 -8.72 -0.37 -14.92
N GLY A 13 -8.76 0.91 -14.53
CA GLY A 13 -8.23 1.35 -13.24
C GLY A 13 -8.89 0.61 -12.07
N LEU A 14 -10.22 0.49 -12.09
CA LEU A 14 -10.98 -0.22 -11.05
C LEU A 14 -10.60 -1.70 -10.98
N PHE A 15 -10.55 -2.36 -12.13
CA PHE A 15 -10.23 -3.79 -12.25
C PHE A 15 -8.85 -4.11 -11.68
N LEU A 16 -7.82 -3.32 -12.02
CA LEU A 16 -6.46 -3.53 -11.53
C LEU A 16 -6.40 -3.42 -9.99
N VAL A 17 -7.04 -2.39 -9.42
CA VAL A 17 -7.09 -2.19 -7.96
C VAL A 17 -7.84 -3.33 -7.27
N LEU A 18 -9.03 -3.69 -7.75
CA LEU A 18 -9.84 -4.73 -7.10
C LEU A 18 -9.14 -6.08 -7.09
N ILE A 19 -8.50 -6.49 -8.19
CA ILE A 19 -7.75 -7.75 -8.20
C ILE A 19 -6.54 -7.68 -7.27
N TYR A 20 -5.82 -6.56 -7.23
CA TYR A 20 -4.70 -6.40 -6.29
C TYR A 20 -5.14 -6.60 -4.83
N HIS A 21 -6.27 -6.01 -4.44
CA HIS A 21 -6.75 -6.13 -3.06
C HIS A 21 -7.37 -7.51 -2.75
N PHE A 22 -8.12 -8.09 -3.69
CA PHE A 22 -8.79 -9.38 -3.47
C PHE A 22 -7.86 -10.59 -3.61
N PHE A 23 -6.90 -10.49 -4.52
CA PHE A 23 -6.00 -11.56 -4.94
C PHE A 23 -4.61 -11.00 -5.25
N PRO A 24 -3.86 -10.51 -4.24
CA PRO A 24 -2.55 -9.90 -4.45
C PRO A 24 -1.54 -10.85 -5.11
N SER A 25 -1.68 -12.17 -4.92
CA SER A 25 -0.83 -13.17 -5.58
C SER A 25 -1.09 -13.36 -7.08
N ILE A 26 -2.26 -12.93 -7.59
CA ILE A 26 -2.60 -13.04 -9.02
C ILE A 26 -2.11 -11.81 -9.78
N LEU A 27 -2.23 -10.62 -9.20
CA LEU A 27 -1.87 -9.35 -9.83
C LEU A 27 -1.15 -8.44 -8.81
N PRO A 28 0.10 -8.78 -8.42
CA PRO A 28 0.84 -8.09 -7.36
C PRO A 28 1.07 -6.61 -7.66
N GLY A 29 1.12 -6.23 -8.94
CA GLY A 29 1.30 -4.87 -9.43
C GLY A 29 -0.01 -4.12 -9.67
N GLY A 30 -1.18 -4.68 -9.34
CA GLY A 30 -2.46 -4.04 -9.66
C GLY A 30 -2.72 -2.71 -8.92
N PHE A 31 -1.91 -2.38 -7.91
CA PHE A 31 -1.90 -1.06 -7.25
C PHE A 31 -1.66 0.11 -8.23
N ILE A 32 -1.05 -0.13 -9.40
CA ILE A 32 -0.89 0.88 -10.47
C ILE A 32 -2.24 1.33 -11.06
N GLY A 33 -3.34 0.65 -10.74
CA GLY A 33 -4.68 1.10 -11.12
C GLY A 33 -5.03 2.48 -10.57
N VAL A 34 -4.42 2.88 -9.44
CA VAL A 34 -4.53 4.25 -8.91
C VAL A 34 -3.90 5.27 -9.86
N ASP A 35 -2.75 4.97 -10.46
CA ASP A 35 -2.09 5.82 -11.47
C ASP A 35 -2.93 5.98 -12.74
N VAL A 36 -3.70 4.94 -13.11
CA VAL A 36 -4.67 5.00 -14.20
C VAL A 36 -5.73 6.07 -13.88
N PHE A 37 -6.25 6.07 -12.65
CA PHE A 37 -7.22 7.07 -12.21
C PHE A 37 -6.61 8.47 -12.12
N PHE A 38 -5.42 8.63 -11.54
CA PHE A 38 -4.74 9.91 -11.43
C PHE A 38 -4.45 10.52 -12.81
N THR A 39 -3.89 9.73 -13.73
CA THR A 39 -3.64 10.17 -15.11
C THR A 39 -4.93 10.57 -15.82
N PHE A 40 -5.98 9.76 -15.69
CA PHE A 40 -7.27 10.06 -16.29
C PHE A 40 -7.92 11.32 -15.71
N SER A 41 -7.82 11.50 -14.39
CA SER A 41 -8.35 12.65 -13.66
C SER A 41 -7.63 13.94 -14.07
N GLY A 42 -6.30 13.91 -14.11
CA GLY A 42 -5.48 15.04 -14.57
C GLY A 42 -5.79 15.45 -16.00
N TYR A 43 -6.02 14.48 -16.89
CA TYR A 43 -6.48 14.74 -18.24
C TYR A 43 -7.85 15.43 -18.27
N LEU A 44 -8.84 14.85 -17.59
CA LEU A 44 -10.22 15.30 -17.68
C LEU A 44 -10.40 16.69 -17.07
N ILE A 45 -9.83 16.94 -15.90
CA ILE A 45 -9.91 18.26 -15.24
C ILE A 45 -9.25 19.33 -16.09
N THR A 46 -8.03 19.07 -16.57
CA THR A 46 -7.28 20.03 -17.37
C THR A 46 -7.99 20.34 -18.69
N ALA A 47 -8.48 19.31 -19.40
CA ALA A 47 -9.18 19.51 -20.65
C ALA A 47 -10.46 20.34 -20.47
N LEU A 48 -11.26 20.05 -19.44
CA LEU A 48 -12.49 20.78 -19.15
C LEU A 48 -12.23 22.25 -18.79
N LEU A 49 -11.15 22.55 -18.04
CA LEU A 49 -10.78 23.93 -17.70
C LEU A 49 -10.25 24.69 -18.92
N ILE A 50 -9.50 24.04 -19.81
CA ILE A 50 -9.09 24.61 -21.10
C ILE A 50 -10.31 24.95 -21.96
N ASP A 51 -11.28 24.05 -22.03
CA ASP A 51 -12.52 24.26 -22.79
C ASP A 51 -13.36 25.41 -22.19
N GLU A 52 -13.39 25.53 -20.85
CA GLU A 52 -14.09 26.62 -20.17
C GLU A 52 -13.47 27.98 -20.47
N VAL A 53 -12.13 28.08 -20.47
CA VAL A 53 -11.40 29.30 -20.85
C VAL A 53 -11.64 29.64 -22.31
N SER A 54 -11.67 28.66 -23.21
CA SER A 54 -11.95 28.93 -24.62
C SER A 54 -13.34 29.54 -24.83
N ARG A 55 -14.35 28.99 -24.14
CA ARG A 55 -15.74 29.43 -24.29
C ARG A 55 -16.05 30.74 -23.56
N THR A 56 -15.44 30.98 -22.40
CA THR A 56 -15.86 32.06 -21.49
C THR A 56 -14.76 33.06 -21.15
N HIS A 57 -13.53 32.83 -21.62
CA HIS A 57 -12.32 33.60 -21.29
C HIS A 57 -11.99 33.68 -19.78
N ARG A 58 -12.65 32.86 -18.95
CA ARG A 58 -12.42 32.79 -17.50
C ARG A 58 -12.63 31.37 -17.00
N ILE A 59 -12.23 31.12 -15.76
CA ILE A 59 -12.52 29.87 -15.03
C ILE A 59 -13.44 30.22 -13.87
N ASP A 60 -14.60 29.57 -13.78
CA ASP A 60 -15.45 29.58 -12.60
C ASP A 60 -14.92 28.55 -11.58
N TYR A 61 -13.94 28.98 -10.80
CA TYR A 61 -13.29 28.11 -9.81
C TYR A 61 -14.27 27.59 -8.75
N LEU A 62 -15.19 28.44 -8.26
CA LEU A 62 -16.18 28.04 -7.27
C LEU A 62 -17.19 27.06 -7.86
N GLY A 63 -17.66 27.29 -9.08
CA GLY A 63 -18.52 26.34 -9.77
C GLY A 63 -17.81 25.01 -10.05
N PHE A 64 -16.52 25.04 -10.37
CA PHE A 64 -15.69 23.84 -10.52
C PHE A 64 -15.60 23.05 -9.21
N MET A 65 -15.23 23.70 -8.10
CA MET A 65 -15.17 23.08 -6.77
C MET A 65 -16.52 22.51 -6.35
N ARG A 66 -17.62 23.24 -6.58
CA ARG A 66 -18.98 22.78 -6.27
C ARG A 66 -19.34 21.50 -7.01
N ARG A 67 -19.01 21.40 -8.31
CA ARG A 67 -19.26 20.17 -9.10
C ARG A 67 -18.46 18.98 -8.57
N ARG A 68 -17.23 19.21 -8.10
CA ARG A 68 -16.38 18.16 -7.50
C ARG A 68 -16.91 17.74 -6.12
N PHE A 69 -17.31 18.70 -5.29
CA PHE A 69 -17.89 18.44 -3.98
C PHE A 69 -19.10 17.49 -4.06
N TYR A 70 -20.09 17.80 -4.91
CA TYR A 70 -21.28 16.95 -5.08
C TYR A 70 -21.01 15.58 -5.69
N ARG A 71 -19.83 15.35 -6.27
CA ARG A 71 -19.42 14.05 -6.80
C ARG A 71 -18.63 13.23 -5.78
N ILE A 72 -17.82 13.89 -4.95
CA ILE A 72 -16.83 13.26 -4.07
C ILE A 72 -17.43 13.00 -2.68
N VAL A 73 -18.02 14.03 -2.07
CA VAL A 73 -18.38 14.00 -0.65
C VAL A 73 -19.56 13.08 -0.35
N PRO A 74 -20.65 13.03 -1.15
CA PRO A 74 -21.76 12.15 -0.85
C PRO A 74 -21.42 10.66 -0.70
N PRO A 75 -20.75 9.99 -1.67
CA PRO A 75 -20.36 8.59 -1.50
C PRO A 75 -19.33 8.38 -0.40
N LEU A 76 -18.43 9.35 -0.16
CA LEU A 76 -17.44 9.29 0.92
C LEU A 76 -18.12 9.25 2.30
N VAL A 77 -19.05 10.17 2.54
CA VAL A 77 -19.81 10.22 3.80
C VAL A 77 -20.65 8.95 3.95
N LEU A 78 -21.32 8.50 2.88
CA LEU A 78 -22.10 7.27 2.92
C LEU A 78 -21.23 6.04 3.26
N MET A 79 -20.03 5.94 2.69
CA MET A 79 -19.06 4.90 3.02
C MET A 79 -18.69 4.92 4.50
N VAL A 80 -18.34 6.08 5.05
CA VAL A 80 -18.00 6.21 6.49
C VAL A 80 -19.18 5.82 7.38
N LEU A 81 -20.39 6.27 7.05
CA LEU A 81 -21.60 6.01 7.84
C LEU A 81 -22.03 4.54 7.82
N ILE A 82 -21.76 3.82 6.73
CA ILE A 82 -22.08 2.39 6.62
C ILE A 82 -20.96 1.52 7.20
N CYS A 83 -19.70 1.81 6.88
CA CYS A 83 -18.59 0.93 7.22
C CYS A 83 -18.15 1.06 8.68
N THR A 84 -18.32 2.24 9.32
CA THR A 84 -17.91 2.40 10.73
C THR A 84 -18.73 1.52 11.68
N PRO A 85 -20.07 1.45 11.59
CA PRO A 85 -20.84 0.50 12.39
C PRO A 85 -20.50 -0.96 12.08
N LEU A 86 -20.30 -1.30 10.80
CA LEU A 86 -19.92 -2.66 10.40
C LEU A 86 -18.54 -3.07 10.93
N ALA A 87 -17.64 -2.12 11.16
CA ALA A 87 -16.34 -2.39 11.76
C ALA A 87 -16.44 -2.98 13.17
N LEU A 88 -17.54 -2.77 13.89
CA LEU A 88 -17.78 -3.38 15.21
C LEU A 88 -17.91 -4.92 15.15
N LEU A 89 -18.08 -5.49 13.96
CA LEU A 89 -18.15 -6.95 13.77
C LEU A 89 -16.77 -7.61 13.82
N VAL A 90 -15.68 -6.84 13.67
CA VAL A 90 -14.31 -7.35 13.65
C VAL A 90 -13.55 -7.01 14.93
N ARG A 91 -12.32 -7.51 15.06
CA ARG A 91 -11.44 -7.26 16.21
C ARG A 91 -11.29 -5.76 16.50
N ASN A 92 -11.25 -5.41 17.79
CA ASN A 92 -11.10 -4.02 18.26
C ASN A 92 -9.87 -3.29 17.69
N ASP A 93 -8.84 -4.01 17.27
CA ASP A 93 -7.65 -3.44 16.63
C ASP A 93 -7.99 -2.62 15.37
N PHE A 94 -8.97 -3.05 14.57
CA PHE A 94 -9.37 -2.34 13.34
C PHE A 94 -10.14 -1.04 13.62
N ILE A 95 -10.70 -0.91 14.82
CA ILE A 95 -11.47 0.26 15.27
C ILE A 95 -10.57 1.21 16.08
N ALA A 96 -9.34 0.78 16.40
CA ALA A 96 -8.40 1.62 17.11
C ALA A 96 -8.12 2.91 16.32
N GLY A 97 -8.23 4.04 17.01
CA GLY A 97 -8.02 5.36 16.41
C GLY A 97 -9.02 5.72 15.31
N ILE A 98 -10.16 5.04 15.16
CA ILE A 98 -11.11 5.24 14.05
C ILE A 98 -11.59 6.69 13.94
N GLY A 99 -11.73 7.41 15.05
CA GLY A 99 -12.09 8.84 15.02
C GLY A 99 -11.04 9.72 14.33
N ARG A 100 -9.75 9.40 14.49
CA ARG A 100 -8.65 10.10 13.77
C ARG A 100 -8.64 9.70 12.29
N GLN A 101 -8.88 8.43 11.97
CA GLN A 101 -9.05 7.97 10.59
C GLN A 101 -10.22 8.69 9.90
N ILE A 102 -11.39 8.77 10.53
CA ILE A 102 -12.56 9.46 9.97
C ILE A 102 -12.27 10.96 9.79
N THR A 103 -11.60 11.59 10.76
CA THR A 103 -11.19 12.99 10.66
C THR A 103 -10.25 13.22 9.48
N SER A 104 -9.29 12.31 9.24
CA SER A 104 -8.37 12.42 8.11
C SER A 104 -9.06 12.17 6.76
N VAL A 105 -10.04 11.25 6.71
CA VAL A 105 -10.90 11.03 5.54
C VAL A 105 -11.70 12.29 5.19
N ILE A 106 -12.41 12.87 6.16
CA ILE A 106 -13.25 14.07 5.95
C ILE A 106 -12.38 15.29 5.62
N GLY A 107 -11.21 15.39 6.25
CA GLY A 107 -10.24 16.45 5.99
C GLY A 107 -9.47 16.32 4.68
N PHE A 108 -9.62 15.19 3.95
CA PHE A 108 -8.81 14.83 2.79
C PHE A 108 -7.31 14.85 3.07
N VAL A 109 -6.89 14.33 4.23
CA VAL A 109 -5.48 14.27 4.67
C VAL A 109 -5.05 12.88 5.11
N THR A 110 -5.78 11.83 4.71
CA THR A 110 -5.43 10.43 5.03
C THR A 110 -4.00 10.09 4.64
N ASN A 111 -3.52 10.59 3.51
CA ASN A 111 -2.16 10.34 3.06
C ASN A 111 -1.09 10.89 4.03
N TYR A 112 -1.32 12.06 4.64
CA TYR A 112 -0.44 12.61 5.67
C TYR A 112 -0.62 11.91 7.01
N TYR A 113 -1.85 11.53 7.36
CA TYR A 113 -2.12 10.73 8.55
C TYR A 113 -1.30 9.43 8.50
N GLU A 114 -1.37 8.67 7.40
CA GLU A 114 -0.59 7.44 7.25
C GLU A 114 0.93 7.68 7.29
N ILE A 115 1.44 8.74 6.64
CA ILE A 115 2.88 9.05 6.70
C ILE A 115 3.32 9.35 8.14
N LEU A 116 2.53 10.12 8.89
CA LEU A 116 2.88 10.57 10.25
C LEU A 116 2.73 9.46 11.30
N THR A 117 1.79 8.53 11.11
CA THR A 117 1.61 7.38 12.00
C THR A 117 2.47 6.19 11.61
N GLY A 118 3.36 6.32 10.61
CA GLY A 118 4.20 5.22 10.13
C GLY A 118 3.41 4.10 9.43
N GLY A 119 2.24 4.43 8.88
CA GLY A 119 1.40 3.52 8.13
C GLY A 119 2.15 2.88 6.97
N ASN A 120 1.96 1.57 6.81
CA ASN A 120 2.56 0.80 5.73
C ASN A 120 1.46 0.23 4.85
N TYR A 121 1.51 0.53 3.55
CA TYR A 121 0.49 0.16 2.56
C TYR A 121 0.24 -1.36 2.50
N GLU A 122 1.27 -2.18 2.73
CA GLU A 122 1.17 -3.65 2.67
C GLU A 122 1.04 -4.33 4.04
N ASN A 123 1.00 -3.57 5.14
CA ASN A 123 0.89 -4.19 6.46
C ASN A 123 -0.49 -4.83 6.65
N GLN A 124 -0.54 -6.11 7.01
CA GLN A 124 -1.77 -6.85 7.26
C GLN A 124 -2.15 -6.96 8.75
N PHE A 125 -1.24 -6.62 9.67
CA PHE A 125 -1.45 -6.85 11.12
C PHE A 125 -2.25 -5.75 11.83
N ASN A 126 -2.19 -4.52 11.32
CA ASN A 126 -2.91 -3.37 11.88
C ASN A 126 -3.40 -2.45 10.76
N GLN A 127 -4.37 -2.93 9.97
CA GLN A 127 -4.88 -2.20 8.81
C GLN A 127 -5.90 -1.14 9.22
N HIS A 128 -5.59 0.12 8.94
CA HIS A 128 -6.57 1.19 8.98
C HIS A 128 -7.69 0.93 7.94
N ILE A 129 -8.94 0.87 8.41
CA ILE A 129 -10.12 0.57 7.59
C ILE A 129 -10.26 1.55 6.42
N TYR A 130 -9.85 2.81 6.62
CA TYR A 130 -9.98 3.86 5.62
C TYR A 130 -8.68 4.20 4.87
N LEU A 131 -7.65 3.36 4.98
CA LEU A 131 -6.33 3.61 4.41
C LEU A 131 -6.39 4.03 2.94
N HIS A 132 -7.11 3.28 2.09
CA HIS A 132 -7.24 3.53 0.65
C HIS A 132 -7.67 4.96 0.25
N THR A 133 -8.29 5.73 1.16
CA THR A 133 -8.67 7.13 0.92
C THR A 133 -7.48 8.09 0.82
N TRP A 134 -6.24 7.61 1.07
CA TRP A 134 -5.01 8.36 0.79
C TRP A 134 -4.95 8.84 -0.66
N SER A 135 -5.41 8.01 -1.62
CA SER A 135 -5.37 8.34 -3.04
C SER A 135 -6.35 9.47 -3.37
N LEU A 136 -7.53 9.42 -2.75
CA LEU A 136 -8.56 10.45 -2.84
C LEU A 136 -8.09 11.77 -2.24
N ALA A 137 -7.35 11.73 -1.12
CA ALA A 137 -6.74 12.92 -0.54
C ALA A 137 -5.82 13.63 -1.53
N ILE A 138 -4.90 12.89 -2.18
CA ILE A 138 -4.01 13.45 -3.22
C ILE A 138 -4.83 14.01 -4.40
N GLU A 139 -5.87 13.31 -4.82
CA GLU A 139 -6.74 13.77 -5.91
C GLU A 139 -7.45 15.10 -5.57
N VAL A 140 -7.93 15.26 -4.34
CA VAL A 140 -8.54 16.52 -3.88
C VAL A 140 -7.49 17.63 -3.75
N HIS A 141 -6.29 17.33 -3.26
CA HIS A 141 -5.17 18.29 -3.27
C HIS A 141 -4.89 18.79 -4.70
N TYR A 142 -4.82 17.88 -5.66
CA TYR A 142 -4.65 18.22 -7.06
C TYR A 142 -5.80 19.11 -7.56
N TYR A 143 -7.07 18.77 -7.29
CA TYR A 143 -8.21 19.60 -7.71
C TYR A 143 -8.15 21.03 -7.18
N ILE A 144 -7.85 21.19 -5.90
CA ILE A 144 -7.79 22.50 -5.24
C ILE A 144 -6.63 23.31 -5.83
N LEU A 145 -5.41 22.76 -5.80
CA LEU A 145 -4.19 23.46 -6.18
C LEU A 145 -4.10 23.69 -7.69
N TRP A 146 -4.36 22.67 -8.50
CA TRP A 146 -4.33 22.77 -9.95
C TRP A 146 -5.44 23.67 -10.48
N GLY A 147 -6.66 23.54 -9.96
CA GLY A 147 -7.77 24.41 -10.33
C GLY A 147 -7.48 25.88 -10.02
N ALA A 148 -6.91 26.17 -8.84
CA ALA A 148 -6.54 27.53 -8.45
C ALA A 148 -5.39 28.08 -9.32
N LEU A 149 -4.39 27.25 -9.61
CA LEU A 149 -3.28 27.63 -10.48
C LEU A 149 -3.77 27.95 -11.90
N LEU A 150 -4.56 27.07 -12.51
CA LEU A 150 -5.10 27.32 -13.85
C LEU A 150 -6.02 28.53 -13.88
N TRP A 151 -6.84 28.73 -12.85
CA TRP A 151 -7.64 29.95 -12.69
C TRP A 151 -6.78 31.22 -12.67
N PHE A 152 -5.67 31.20 -11.93
CA PHE A 152 -4.74 32.33 -11.89
C PHE A 152 -4.06 32.55 -13.25
N LEU A 153 -3.58 31.48 -13.89
CA LEU A 153 -2.95 31.55 -15.21
C LEU A 153 -3.90 32.07 -16.29
N ALA A 154 -5.18 31.68 -16.25
CA ALA A 154 -6.20 32.14 -17.18
C ALA A 154 -6.39 33.66 -17.13
N LYS A 155 -6.18 34.30 -15.97
CA LYS A 155 -6.24 35.77 -15.83
C LYS A 155 -5.05 36.50 -16.43
N ARG A 156 -3.91 35.81 -16.62
CA ARG A 156 -2.65 36.40 -17.09
C ARG A 156 -2.51 36.34 -18.61
N VAL A 157 -3.35 35.56 -19.29
CA VAL A 157 -3.20 35.27 -20.69
C VAL A 157 -4.35 35.86 -21.50
N LYS A 158 -4.04 36.49 -22.63
CA LYS A 158 -5.04 37.10 -23.53
C LYS A 158 -5.55 36.13 -24.60
N HIS A 159 -4.73 35.15 -25.00
CA HIS A 159 -5.05 34.21 -26.09
C HIS A 159 -5.09 32.75 -25.62
N GLN A 160 -6.10 32.01 -26.08
CA GLN A 160 -6.29 30.59 -25.72
C GLN A 160 -5.06 29.72 -26.02
N ASN A 161 -4.38 29.93 -27.16
CA ASN A 161 -3.20 29.15 -27.52
C ASN A 161 -2.03 29.38 -26.55
N GLN A 162 -1.86 30.62 -26.09
CA GLN A 162 -0.87 30.94 -25.06
C GLN A 162 -1.21 30.25 -23.74
N PHE A 163 -2.50 30.22 -23.36
CA PHE A 163 -2.94 29.59 -22.12
C PHE A 163 -2.64 28.09 -22.16
N ARG A 164 -3.03 27.43 -23.26
CA ARG A 164 -2.78 26.01 -23.49
C ARG A 164 -1.29 25.65 -23.50
N GLY A 165 -0.44 26.50 -24.08
CA GLY A 165 1.01 26.35 -24.06
C GLY A 165 1.61 26.51 -22.65
N LEU A 166 1.10 27.48 -21.88
CA LEU A 166 1.53 27.69 -20.49
C LEU A 166 1.12 26.51 -19.60
N VAL A 167 -0.11 26.01 -19.75
CA VAL A 167 -0.57 24.79 -19.06
C VAL A 167 0.34 23.61 -19.38
N PHE A 168 0.77 23.45 -20.64
CA PHE A 168 1.71 22.39 -21.01
C PHE A 168 3.05 22.56 -20.29
N MET A 169 3.66 23.75 -20.30
CA MET A 169 4.96 23.97 -19.65
C MET A 169 4.90 23.76 -18.14
N VAL A 170 3.86 24.27 -17.48
CA VAL A 170 3.68 24.10 -16.03
C VAL A 170 3.40 22.65 -15.68
N SER A 171 2.57 21.94 -16.47
CA SER A 171 2.34 20.50 -16.27
C SER A 171 3.64 19.71 -16.43
N LEU A 172 4.49 20.07 -17.40
CA LEU A 172 5.78 19.41 -17.62
C LEU A 172 6.73 19.65 -16.45
N ALA A 173 6.81 20.89 -15.95
CA ALA A 173 7.62 21.22 -14.79
C ALA A 173 7.16 20.45 -13.54
N CYS A 174 5.85 20.44 -13.24
CA CYS A 174 5.30 19.71 -12.10
C CYS A 174 5.49 18.19 -12.24
N PHE A 175 5.31 17.64 -13.45
CA PHE A 175 5.62 16.24 -13.75
C PHE A 175 7.08 15.92 -13.43
N MET A 176 8.02 16.71 -13.96
CA MET A 176 9.46 16.47 -13.76
C MET A 176 9.87 16.57 -12.29
N VAL A 177 9.38 17.58 -11.57
CA VAL A 177 9.67 17.76 -10.14
C VAL A 177 9.16 16.57 -9.33
N SER A 178 7.90 16.17 -9.55
CA SER A 178 7.28 15.08 -8.81
C SER A 178 7.90 13.71 -9.14
N PHE A 179 8.09 13.41 -10.42
CA PHE A 179 8.74 12.17 -10.88
C PHE A 179 10.18 12.09 -10.40
N LEU A 180 10.98 13.14 -10.57
CA LEU A 180 12.38 13.12 -10.16
C LEU A 180 12.52 13.05 -8.63
N SER A 181 11.59 13.66 -7.88
CA SER A 181 11.51 13.47 -6.43
C SER A 181 11.27 12.00 -6.06
N MET A 182 10.33 11.30 -6.71
CA MET A 182 10.13 9.87 -6.46
C MET A 182 11.36 9.05 -6.85
N PHE A 183 11.89 9.30 -8.05
CA PHE A 183 13.02 8.58 -8.61
C PHE A 183 14.26 8.67 -7.72
N ILE A 184 14.63 9.88 -7.28
CA ILE A 184 15.79 10.08 -6.41
C ILE A 184 15.51 9.51 -5.02
N SER A 185 14.36 9.82 -4.41
CA SER A 185 14.06 9.37 -3.05
C SER A 185 13.96 7.84 -2.92
N ALA A 186 13.61 7.12 -3.99
CA ALA A 186 13.60 5.65 -4.01
C ALA A 186 14.96 5.01 -3.70
N PHE A 187 16.07 5.76 -3.77
CA PHE A 187 17.40 5.27 -3.37
C PHE A 187 17.73 5.46 -1.89
N PHE A 188 16.95 6.26 -1.17
CA PHE A 188 17.32 6.76 0.17
C PHE A 188 16.21 6.58 1.22
N VAL A 189 15.17 5.79 0.93
CA VAL A 189 14.09 5.50 1.89
C VAL A 189 14.18 4.09 2.43
N ASP A 190 13.87 3.94 3.71
CA ASP A 190 13.74 2.64 4.37
C ASP A 190 12.39 1.96 4.07
N SER A 191 11.40 2.74 3.61
CA SER A 191 10.05 2.25 3.29
C SER A 191 9.48 3.04 2.14
N PHE A 192 9.05 2.31 1.11
CA PHE A 192 8.48 2.91 -0.09
C PHE A 192 7.06 3.47 0.11
N SER A 193 6.33 3.02 1.14
CA SER A 193 5.00 3.54 1.51
C SER A 193 5.00 5.07 1.69
N ARG A 194 6.08 5.65 2.22
CA ARG A 194 6.25 7.11 2.34
C ARG A 194 6.25 7.82 0.98
N LEU A 195 6.89 7.22 -0.03
CA LEU A 195 6.91 7.76 -1.40
C LEU A 195 5.56 7.58 -2.09
N TYR A 196 4.88 6.47 -1.81
CA TYR A 196 3.59 6.15 -2.41
C TYR A 196 2.46 7.08 -1.91
N PHE A 197 2.44 7.43 -0.62
CA PHE A 197 1.43 8.32 -0.03
C PHE A 197 1.71 9.83 -0.24
N SER A 198 2.91 10.20 -0.68
CA SER A 198 3.30 11.60 -0.73
C SER A 198 2.66 12.34 -1.91
N SER A 199 2.03 13.48 -1.61
CA SER A 199 1.50 14.41 -2.63
C SER A 199 2.59 15.09 -3.46
N ILE A 200 3.87 14.92 -3.10
CA ILE A 200 5.01 15.46 -3.86
C ILE A 200 5.54 14.41 -4.83
N THR A 201 5.86 13.22 -4.33
CA THR A 201 6.51 12.17 -5.14
C THR A 201 5.53 11.47 -6.07
N HIS A 202 4.27 11.31 -5.67
CA HIS A 202 3.32 10.48 -6.40
C HIS A 202 2.22 11.27 -7.15
N ALA A 203 2.35 12.59 -7.28
CA ALA A 203 1.39 13.44 -8.00
C ALA A 203 1.65 13.55 -9.51
N TYR A 204 2.82 13.12 -10.01
CA TYR A 204 3.16 13.23 -11.43
C TYR A 204 2.18 12.56 -12.42
N PRO A 205 1.45 11.47 -12.10
CA PRO A 205 0.48 10.90 -13.02
C PRO A 205 -0.60 11.93 -13.44
N PHE A 206 -1.08 12.76 -12.51
CA PHE A 206 -2.01 13.85 -12.81
C PHE A 206 -1.44 14.84 -13.82
N PHE A 207 -0.18 15.23 -13.64
CA PHE A 207 0.48 16.19 -14.52
C PHE A 207 0.77 15.59 -15.91
N LEU A 208 1.06 14.29 -16.00
CA LEU A 208 1.15 13.60 -17.29
C LEU A 208 -0.21 13.59 -18.02
N GLY A 209 -1.29 13.31 -17.30
CA GLY A 209 -2.65 13.46 -17.85
C GLY A 209 -2.93 14.88 -18.33
N SER A 210 -2.53 15.88 -17.55
CA SER A 210 -2.67 17.31 -17.86
C SER A 210 -1.92 17.71 -19.15
N LEU A 211 -0.71 17.17 -19.36
CA LEU A 211 0.03 17.33 -20.61
C LEU A 211 -0.74 16.77 -21.80
N PHE A 212 -1.30 15.57 -21.69
CA PHE A 212 -2.05 14.97 -22.79
C PHE A 212 -3.36 15.69 -23.10
N ALA A 213 -3.96 16.35 -22.09
CA ALA A 213 -5.11 17.23 -22.29
C ALA A 213 -4.76 18.44 -23.17
N THR A 214 -3.57 19.05 -22.97
CA THR A 214 -3.15 20.17 -23.84
C THR A 214 -2.80 19.70 -25.25
N LEU A 215 -2.43 18.43 -25.46
CA LEU A 215 -2.13 17.89 -26.79
C LEU A 215 -3.39 17.57 -27.61
N SER A 216 -4.43 17.03 -26.97
CA SER A 216 -5.68 16.61 -27.63
C SER A 216 -6.82 17.59 -27.38
N GLY A 217 -7.30 17.69 -26.13
CA GLY A 217 -8.48 18.44 -25.70
C GLY A 217 -9.75 17.60 -25.76
N VAL A 218 -10.84 18.12 -25.17
CA VAL A 218 -12.15 17.47 -25.18
C VAL A 218 -13.06 18.15 -26.20
N TYR A 219 -13.49 19.38 -25.95
CA TYR A 219 -14.27 20.14 -26.94
C TYR A 219 -13.34 20.90 -27.90
N GLU A 220 -12.37 21.63 -27.34
CA GLU A 220 -11.42 22.41 -28.11
C GLU A 220 -10.18 21.59 -28.45
N THR A 221 -10.10 21.19 -29.72
CA THR A 221 -9.06 20.27 -30.20
C THR A 221 -7.94 20.96 -30.96
N THR A 222 -6.71 20.49 -30.79
CA THR A 222 -5.54 21.06 -31.50
C THR A 222 -5.54 20.68 -32.99
N ALA A 223 -4.88 21.50 -33.82
CA ALA A 223 -4.67 21.19 -35.24
C ALA A 223 -3.91 19.86 -35.42
N ARG A 224 -2.92 19.57 -34.56
CA ARG A 224 -2.16 18.32 -34.57
C ARG A 224 -3.06 17.12 -34.23
N PHE A 225 -3.97 17.27 -33.27
CA PHE A 225 -4.97 16.25 -32.94
C PHE A 225 -5.90 15.97 -34.13
N LYS A 226 -6.43 17.02 -34.77
CA LYS A 226 -7.24 16.92 -36.00
C LYS A 226 -6.51 16.19 -37.13
N LYS A 227 -5.21 16.47 -37.32
CA LYS A 227 -4.35 15.73 -38.26
C LYS A 227 -4.22 14.26 -37.86
N ASN A 228 -3.98 13.96 -36.59
CA ASN A 228 -3.84 12.60 -36.10
C ASN A 228 -5.12 11.77 -36.25
N ILE A 229 -6.31 12.38 -36.05
CA ILE A 229 -7.59 11.73 -36.35
C ILE A 229 -7.62 11.28 -37.82
N ARG A 230 -7.16 12.10 -38.77
CA ARG A 230 -7.13 11.70 -40.20
C ARG A 230 -6.12 10.59 -40.47
N LEU A 231 -4.94 10.67 -39.86
CA LEU A 231 -3.84 9.72 -40.08
C LEU A 231 -4.04 8.35 -39.40
N TRP A 232 -4.71 8.30 -38.25
CA TRP A 232 -4.91 7.07 -37.51
C TRP A 232 -6.12 6.32 -38.08
N THR A 233 -5.89 5.09 -38.55
CA THR A 233 -6.98 4.20 -38.95
C THR A 233 -7.70 3.66 -37.71
N LEU A 234 -8.94 3.17 -37.89
CA LEU A 234 -9.70 2.55 -36.80
C LEU A 234 -8.93 1.36 -36.20
N LYS A 235 -8.36 0.50 -37.05
CA LYS A 235 -7.52 -0.64 -36.65
C LYS A 235 -6.33 -0.20 -35.78
N LYS A 236 -5.60 0.83 -36.22
CA LYS A 236 -4.46 1.40 -35.47
C LYS A 236 -4.89 1.97 -34.12
N THR A 237 -6.02 2.65 -34.08
CA THR A 237 -6.57 3.24 -32.85
C THR A 237 -6.95 2.17 -31.83
N VAL A 238 -7.65 1.12 -32.28
CA VAL A 238 -8.02 -0.03 -31.44
C VAL A 238 -6.77 -0.79 -30.97
N LEU A 239 -5.78 -0.99 -31.86
CA LEU A 239 -4.53 -1.64 -31.50
C LEU A 239 -3.77 -0.90 -30.40
N TYR A 240 -3.68 0.43 -30.46
CA TYR A 240 -3.02 1.22 -29.42
C TYR A 240 -3.80 1.22 -28.10
N MET A 241 -5.13 1.28 -28.15
CA MET A 241 -5.95 1.19 -26.96
C MET A 241 -5.83 -0.19 -26.29
N ALA A 242 -5.98 -1.27 -27.06
CA ALA A 242 -5.86 -2.64 -26.57
C ALA A 242 -4.43 -2.99 -26.13
N GLY A 243 -3.42 -2.52 -26.88
CA GLY A 243 -2.02 -2.69 -26.52
C GLY A 243 -1.66 -1.97 -25.23
N SER A 244 -2.17 -0.75 -25.01
CA SER A 244 -1.98 -0.04 -23.74
C SER A 244 -2.63 -0.78 -22.57
N PHE A 245 -3.85 -1.31 -22.76
CA PHE A 245 -4.51 -2.15 -21.75
C PHE A 245 -3.69 -3.41 -21.45
N ALA A 246 -3.22 -4.14 -22.47
CA ALA A 246 -2.42 -5.34 -22.30
C ALA A 246 -1.09 -5.04 -21.58
N LEU A 247 -0.44 -3.92 -21.89
CA LEU A 247 0.79 -3.48 -21.21
C LEU A 247 0.53 -3.09 -19.76
N LEU A 248 -0.61 -2.46 -19.44
CA LEU A 248 -1.01 -2.21 -18.04
C LEU A 248 -1.23 -3.52 -17.28
N VAL A 249 -1.89 -4.50 -17.88
CA VAL A 249 -2.06 -5.83 -17.27
C VAL A 249 -0.70 -6.51 -17.08
N LEU A 250 0.20 -6.43 -18.07
CA LEU A 250 1.56 -6.97 -17.96
C LEU A 250 2.34 -6.32 -16.81
N LEU A 251 2.29 -4.99 -16.67
CA LEU A 251 2.90 -4.32 -15.51
C LEU A 251 2.27 -4.80 -14.21
N GLY A 252 0.95 -4.98 -14.16
CA GLY A 252 0.25 -5.50 -12.99
C GLY A 252 0.65 -6.93 -12.61
N LEU A 253 1.13 -7.73 -13.56
CA LEU A 253 1.62 -9.10 -13.30
C LEU A 253 3.08 -9.13 -12.84
N VAL A 254 3.88 -8.13 -13.18
CA VAL A 254 5.35 -8.16 -13.00
C VAL A 254 5.82 -7.26 -11.86
N LEU A 255 5.16 -6.13 -11.62
CA LEU A 255 5.58 -5.18 -10.60
C LEU A 255 5.20 -5.66 -9.20
N HIS A 256 6.09 -5.44 -8.25
CA HIS A 256 5.86 -5.65 -6.83
C HIS A 256 6.03 -4.34 -6.06
N PHE A 257 5.26 -4.15 -4.99
CA PHE A 257 5.21 -2.89 -4.28
C PHE A 257 6.51 -2.58 -3.51
N GLU A 258 7.21 -3.59 -2.98
CA GLU A 258 8.48 -3.40 -2.27
C GLU A 258 9.70 -3.32 -3.20
N GLU A 259 9.50 -3.47 -4.52
CA GLU A 259 10.61 -3.41 -5.46
C GLU A 259 10.91 -1.98 -5.91
N ARG A 260 12.19 -1.60 -5.84
CA ARG A 260 12.67 -0.29 -6.28
C ARG A 260 12.30 0.02 -7.74
N ILE A 261 12.32 -0.98 -8.63
CA ILE A 261 12.02 -0.80 -10.06
C ILE A 261 10.62 -0.22 -10.30
N THR A 262 9.67 -0.52 -9.42
CA THR A 262 8.31 0.01 -9.44
C THR A 262 8.29 1.54 -9.33
N TYR A 263 9.10 2.09 -8.45
CA TYR A 263 9.20 3.54 -8.21
C TYR A 263 10.08 4.27 -9.23
N LEU A 264 11.06 3.58 -9.82
CA LEU A 264 11.92 4.15 -10.86
C LEU A 264 11.22 4.21 -12.22
N PHE A 265 10.51 3.14 -12.60
CA PHE A 265 9.96 2.99 -13.95
C PHE A 265 8.52 2.47 -13.99
N GLY A 266 8.10 1.64 -13.04
CA GLY A 266 6.78 1.00 -13.06
C GLY A 266 5.61 2.00 -13.16
N PHE A 267 5.52 2.91 -12.19
CA PHE A 267 4.44 3.91 -12.11
C PHE A 267 4.43 4.90 -13.30
N VAL A 268 5.60 5.34 -13.78
CA VAL A 268 5.67 6.25 -14.94
C VAL A 268 5.27 5.54 -16.23
N LEU A 269 5.63 4.27 -16.40
CA LEU A 269 5.16 3.47 -17.53
C LEU A 269 3.65 3.24 -17.48
N ALA A 270 3.09 2.93 -16.30
CA ALA A 270 1.65 2.80 -16.11
C ALA A 270 0.90 4.09 -16.48
N SER A 271 1.44 5.24 -16.05
CA SER A 271 0.90 6.56 -16.39
C SER A 271 1.01 6.85 -17.90
N LEU A 272 2.12 6.48 -18.55
CA LEU A 272 2.31 6.65 -20.00
C LEU A 272 1.35 5.76 -20.82
N PHE A 273 1.20 4.49 -20.46
CA PHE A 273 0.24 3.59 -21.12
C PHE A 273 -1.19 4.07 -20.92
N THR A 274 -1.52 4.58 -19.73
CA THR A 274 -2.82 5.24 -19.50
C THR A 274 -3.00 6.46 -20.41
N ALA A 275 -1.99 7.32 -20.55
CA ALA A 275 -2.06 8.49 -21.42
C ALA A 275 -2.26 8.12 -22.91
N VAL A 276 -1.61 7.04 -23.39
CA VAL A 276 -1.82 6.50 -24.73
C VAL A 276 -3.23 5.92 -24.87
N MET A 277 -3.74 5.22 -23.85
CA MET A 277 -5.10 4.68 -23.83
C MET A 277 -6.14 5.82 -23.88
N ILE A 278 -5.96 6.89 -23.10
CA ILE A 278 -6.78 8.11 -23.13
C ILE A 278 -6.79 8.73 -24.52
N TYR A 279 -5.60 8.97 -25.09
CA TYR A 279 -5.48 9.58 -26.40
C TYR A 279 -6.16 8.73 -27.49
N SER A 280 -5.97 7.42 -27.44
CA SER A 280 -6.58 6.46 -28.37
C SER A 280 -8.11 6.44 -28.22
N ALA A 281 -8.64 6.43 -27.00
CA ALA A 281 -10.08 6.52 -26.75
C ALA A 281 -10.67 7.84 -27.28
N ARG A 282 -9.93 8.96 -27.12
CA ARG A 282 -10.36 10.26 -27.66
C ARG A 282 -10.39 10.27 -29.19
N VAL A 283 -9.42 9.64 -29.87
CA VAL A 283 -9.43 9.46 -31.33
C VAL A 283 -10.58 8.53 -31.76
N LEU A 284 -10.81 7.45 -31.01
CA LEU A 284 -11.87 6.48 -31.27
C LEU A 284 -13.26 7.14 -31.19
N HIS A 285 -13.46 8.07 -30.26
CA HIS A 285 -14.68 8.86 -30.15
C HIS A 285 -14.99 9.63 -31.45
N GLU A 286 -13.99 10.28 -32.04
CA GLU A 286 -14.16 11.03 -33.30
C GLU A 286 -14.36 10.12 -34.52
N LYS A 287 -13.79 8.91 -34.49
CA LYS A 287 -13.94 7.93 -35.57
C LYS A 287 -15.28 7.21 -35.58
N LEU A 288 -15.95 7.15 -34.44
CA LEU A 288 -17.22 6.46 -34.26
C LEU A 288 -18.29 7.42 -33.70
N PRO A 289 -18.60 8.52 -34.42
CA PRO A 289 -19.58 9.49 -33.95
C PRO A 289 -20.94 8.80 -33.79
N GLY A 290 -21.62 9.08 -32.68
CA GLY A 290 -22.95 8.53 -32.39
C GLY A 290 -22.98 7.07 -31.92
N LYS A 291 -21.87 6.32 -31.95
CA LYS A 291 -21.85 4.96 -31.39
C LYS A 291 -21.78 4.99 -29.86
N SER A 292 -22.73 4.33 -29.20
CA SER A 292 -22.71 4.14 -27.75
C SER A 292 -21.73 3.04 -27.33
N GLU A 293 -21.17 3.20 -26.14
CA GLU A 293 -20.44 2.12 -25.46
C GLU A 293 -21.41 0.99 -25.02
N PRO A 294 -20.90 -0.21 -24.73
CA PRO A 294 -21.70 -1.24 -24.07
C PRO A 294 -22.27 -0.75 -22.74
N ALA A 295 -23.58 -0.92 -22.52
CA ALA A 295 -24.29 -0.39 -21.36
C ALA A 295 -23.67 -0.83 -20.02
N LEU A 296 -23.23 -2.09 -19.91
CA LEU A 296 -22.58 -2.61 -18.71
C LEU A 296 -21.26 -1.87 -18.40
N ILE A 297 -20.43 -1.59 -19.42
CA ILE A 297 -19.16 -0.88 -19.24
C ILE A 297 -19.43 0.57 -18.84
N SER A 298 -20.41 1.22 -19.47
CA SER A 298 -20.82 2.57 -19.11
C SER A 298 -21.33 2.66 -17.67
N TYR A 299 -22.14 1.69 -17.24
CA TYR A 299 -22.67 1.59 -15.88
C TYR A 299 -21.53 1.40 -14.86
N LEU A 300 -20.65 0.41 -15.07
CA LEU A 300 -19.52 0.17 -14.18
C LEU A 300 -18.60 1.40 -14.08
N ALA A 301 -18.37 2.10 -15.19
CA ALA A 301 -17.57 3.32 -15.20
C ALA A 301 -18.23 4.51 -14.48
N GLU A 302 -19.56 4.59 -14.44
CA GLU A 302 -20.30 5.62 -13.71
C GLU A 302 -20.18 5.41 -12.20
N ILE A 303 -20.36 4.17 -11.75
CA ILE A 303 -20.31 3.82 -10.32
C ILE A 303 -18.88 3.55 -9.81
N SER A 304 -17.88 3.46 -10.71
CA SER A 304 -16.50 3.04 -10.41
C SER A 304 -15.87 3.74 -9.21
N TYR A 305 -16.03 5.06 -9.09
CA TYR A 305 -15.53 5.83 -7.95
C TYR A 305 -16.13 5.36 -6.63
N SER A 306 -17.45 5.18 -6.57
CA SER A 306 -18.13 4.76 -5.35
C SER A 306 -17.78 3.30 -5.03
N VAL A 307 -17.65 2.42 -6.04
CA VAL A 307 -17.14 1.05 -5.84
C VAL A 307 -15.72 1.08 -5.24
N TYR A 308 -14.84 1.96 -5.74
CA TYR A 308 -13.51 2.16 -5.18
C TYR A 308 -13.54 2.62 -3.71
N LEU A 309 -14.56 3.36 -3.27
CA LEU A 309 -14.65 3.71 -1.85
C LEU A 309 -15.13 2.55 -0.99
N PHE A 310 -16.16 1.82 -1.43
CA PHE A 310 -16.75 0.77 -0.61
C PHE A 310 -15.91 -0.52 -0.55
N HIS A 311 -15.16 -0.85 -1.61
CA HIS A 311 -14.54 -2.18 -1.69
C HIS A 311 -13.54 -2.44 -0.57
N TRP A 312 -12.67 -1.49 -0.24
CA TRP A 312 -11.59 -1.70 0.72
C TRP A 312 -12.09 -1.92 2.16
N PRO A 313 -12.88 -1.00 2.76
CA PRO A 313 -13.37 -1.20 4.12
C PRO A 313 -14.26 -2.44 4.24
N LEU A 314 -15.11 -2.72 3.23
CA LEU A 314 -15.93 -3.93 3.23
C LEU A 314 -15.08 -5.19 3.10
N TYR A 315 -14.02 -5.17 2.29
CA TYR A 315 -13.10 -6.30 2.14
C TYR A 315 -12.34 -6.58 3.43
N ILE A 316 -11.80 -5.55 4.09
CA ILE A 316 -11.18 -5.68 5.41
C ILE A 316 -12.16 -6.33 6.39
N ILE A 317 -13.41 -5.86 6.45
CA ILE A 317 -14.41 -6.39 7.38
C ILE A 317 -14.73 -7.85 7.06
N PHE A 318 -15.08 -8.18 5.81
CA PHE A 318 -15.53 -9.53 5.47
C PHE A 318 -14.39 -10.56 5.45
N SER A 319 -13.16 -10.16 5.10
CA SER A 319 -12.00 -11.08 5.15
C SER A 319 -11.67 -11.55 6.56
N GLN A 320 -12.06 -10.80 7.60
CA GLN A 320 -11.95 -11.21 9.00
C GLN A 320 -13.10 -12.11 9.46
N LEU A 321 -14.25 -12.07 8.78
CA LEU A 321 -15.46 -12.79 9.17
C LEU A 321 -15.65 -14.12 8.42
N THR A 322 -15.05 -14.25 7.24
CA THR A 322 -15.23 -15.41 6.37
C THR A 322 -13.98 -15.65 5.52
N ASN A 323 -13.92 -16.78 4.83
CA ASN A 323 -12.86 -17.05 3.86
C ASN A 323 -12.84 -16.00 2.72
N ASN A 324 -11.68 -15.87 2.08
CA ASN A 324 -11.41 -14.84 1.07
C ASN A 324 -12.44 -14.84 -0.08
N ILE A 325 -12.82 -16.00 -0.61
CA ILE A 325 -13.74 -16.07 -1.77
C ILE A 325 -15.11 -15.49 -1.42
N ILE A 326 -15.66 -15.87 -0.27
CA ILE A 326 -16.94 -15.33 0.19
C ILE A 326 -16.80 -13.83 0.51
N ALA A 327 -15.68 -13.41 1.12
CA ALA A 327 -15.41 -12.00 1.40
C ALA A 327 -15.40 -11.16 0.12
N VAL A 328 -14.76 -11.64 -0.95
CA VAL A 328 -14.72 -10.99 -2.26
C VAL A 328 -16.12 -10.89 -2.88
N ILE A 329 -16.92 -11.96 -2.82
CA ILE A 329 -18.29 -11.96 -3.35
C ILE A 329 -19.16 -10.94 -2.61
N LEU A 330 -19.17 -10.99 -1.27
CA LEU A 330 -19.95 -10.06 -0.44
C LEU A 330 -19.50 -8.61 -0.66
N THR A 331 -18.20 -8.37 -0.67
CA THR A 331 -17.61 -7.05 -0.93
C THR A 331 -18.04 -6.52 -2.29
N THR A 332 -17.92 -7.32 -3.35
CA THR A 332 -18.24 -6.89 -4.71
C THR A 332 -19.72 -6.56 -4.85
N ILE A 333 -20.60 -7.43 -4.35
CA ILE A 333 -22.05 -7.23 -4.40
C ILE A 333 -22.44 -5.97 -3.62
N LEU A 334 -22.03 -5.85 -2.36
CA LEU A 334 -22.41 -4.71 -1.52
C LEU A 334 -21.79 -3.41 -2.00
N SER A 335 -20.55 -3.42 -2.50
CA SER A 335 -19.92 -2.23 -3.09
C SER A 335 -20.69 -1.76 -4.31
N ILE A 336 -21.12 -2.66 -5.21
CA ILE A 336 -21.93 -2.30 -6.38
C ILE A 336 -23.29 -1.76 -5.93
N VAL A 337 -23.96 -2.40 -4.96
CA VAL A 337 -25.26 -1.95 -4.44
C VAL A 337 -25.14 -0.53 -3.86
N PHE A 338 -24.23 -0.30 -2.93
CA PHE A 338 -24.06 1.02 -2.31
C PHE A 338 -23.56 2.07 -3.30
N ALA A 339 -22.70 1.70 -4.24
CA ALA A 339 -22.24 2.60 -5.29
C ALA A 339 -23.38 3.04 -6.22
N THR A 340 -24.27 2.12 -6.58
CA THR A 340 -25.45 2.40 -7.42
C THR A 340 -26.47 3.26 -6.69
N LEU A 341 -26.74 2.96 -5.42
CA LEU A 341 -27.58 3.82 -4.58
C LEU A 341 -26.98 5.22 -4.44
N SER A 342 -25.66 5.32 -4.23
CA SER A 342 -25.00 6.63 -4.14
C SER A 342 -25.14 7.42 -5.44
N TYR A 343 -24.73 6.84 -6.56
CA TYR A 343 -24.59 7.57 -7.82
C TYR A 343 -25.93 7.97 -8.45
N TYR A 344 -26.91 7.08 -8.46
CA TYR A 344 -28.20 7.34 -9.12
C TYR A 344 -29.24 8.00 -8.20
N ILE A 345 -29.06 7.92 -6.87
CA ILE A 345 -30.05 8.37 -5.90
C ILE A 345 -29.51 9.47 -5.00
N ILE A 346 -28.49 9.17 -4.18
CA ILE A 346 -28.01 10.11 -3.13
C ILE A 346 -27.33 11.34 -3.74
N GLU A 347 -26.46 11.16 -4.73
CA GLU A 347 -25.72 12.25 -5.38
C GLU A 347 -26.67 13.25 -6.10
N PRO A 348 -27.65 12.81 -6.94
CA PRO A 348 -28.64 13.71 -7.53
C PRO A 348 -29.50 14.39 -6.47
N PHE A 349 -29.98 13.65 -5.46
CA PHE A 349 -30.83 14.17 -4.40
C PHE A 349 -30.17 15.32 -3.63
N ILE A 350 -28.92 15.12 -3.17
CA ILE A 350 -28.15 16.16 -2.46
C ILE A 350 -27.85 17.35 -3.38
N ALA A 351 -27.65 17.11 -4.68
CA ALA A 351 -27.46 18.17 -5.67
C ALA A 351 -28.78 18.87 -6.09
N GLY A 352 -29.93 18.51 -5.52
CA GLY A 352 -31.24 19.08 -5.88
C GLY A 352 -31.73 18.70 -7.28
N ARG A 353 -31.23 17.58 -7.82
CA ARG A 353 -31.63 17.02 -9.13
C ARG A 353 -32.54 15.81 -8.92
N LYS A 354 -33.41 15.52 -9.89
CA LYS A 354 -34.22 14.30 -9.88
C LYS A 354 -33.32 13.07 -9.96
N ALA A 355 -33.53 12.12 -9.06
CA ALA A 355 -32.90 10.81 -9.12
C ALA A 355 -33.59 9.96 -10.20
N SER A 356 -32.81 9.20 -10.95
CA SER A 356 -33.33 8.31 -11.98
C SER A 356 -32.45 7.07 -12.04
N LEU A 357 -33.05 5.90 -11.85
CA LEU A 357 -32.36 4.62 -11.87
C LEU A 357 -32.87 3.81 -13.07
N PHE A 358 -32.00 3.57 -14.05
CA PHE A 358 -32.34 2.84 -15.28
C PHE A 358 -33.60 3.35 -16.01
N GLY A 359 -33.83 4.67 -15.99
CA GLY A 359 -34.98 5.31 -16.63
C GLY A 359 -36.24 5.39 -15.77
N ILE A 360 -36.19 4.89 -14.53
CA ILE A 360 -37.26 5.05 -13.55
C ILE A 360 -36.93 6.26 -12.68
N ASP A 361 -37.75 7.30 -12.78
CA ASP A 361 -37.63 8.49 -11.94
C ASP A 361 -38.02 8.17 -10.49
N LEU A 362 -37.11 8.47 -9.57
CA LEU A 362 -37.26 8.24 -8.14
C LEU A 362 -37.39 9.60 -7.45
N ASP A 363 -38.60 9.94 -7.03
CA ASP A 363 -38.82 11.13 -6.20
C ASP A 363 -38.68 10.78 -4.72
N LEU A 364 -37.53 11.14 -4.14
CA LEU A 364 -37.27 10.98 -2.70
C LEU A 364 -37.82 12.13 -1.85
N THR A 365 -38.39 13.18 -2.46
CA THR A 365 -38.91 14.35 -1.73
C THR A 365 -39.91 13.97 -0.63
N PRO A 366 -40.87 13.05 -0.85
CA PRO A 366 -41.80 12.61 0.20
C PRO A 366 -41.11 11.90 1.37
N TYR A 367 -39.97 11.25 1.12
CA TYR A 367 -39.22 10.46 2.10
C TYR A 367 -38.05 11.23 2.72
N ARG A 368 -37.92 12.53 2.45
CA ARG A 368 -36.80 13.36 2.92
C ARG A 368 -36.57 13.26 4.42
N HIS A 369 -37.64 13.26 5.23
CA HIS A 369 -37.52 13.12 6.68
C HIS A 369 -36.95 11.77 7.10
N ILE A 370 -37.37 10.67 6.45
CA ILE A 370 -36.85 9.32 6.71
C ILE A 370 -35.37 9.25 6.36
N VAL A 371 -34.97 9.77 5.19
CA VAL A 371 -33.56 9.85 4.79
C VAL A 371 -32.76 10.64 5.83
N LEU A 372 -33.25 11.80 6.26
CA LEU A 372 -32.59 12.60 7.29
C LEU A 372 -32.48 11.86 8.63
N TYR A 373 -33.51 11.14 9.07
CA TYR A 373 -33.45 10.36 10.31
C TYR A 373 -32.45 9.21 10.22
N VAL A 374 -32.41 8.47 9.11
CA VAL A 374 -31.43 7.40 8.89
C VAL A 374 -30.00 7.96 8.91
N PHE A 375 -29.74 9.03 8.16
CA PHE A 375 -28.42 9.68 8.15
C PHE A 375 -28.04 10.24 9.53
N SER A 376 -28.98 10.83 10.26
CA SER A 376 -28.73 11.37 11.60
C SER A 376 -28.44 10.26 12.61
N GLY A 377 -29.19 9.15 12.55
CA GLY A 377 -28.95 7.97 13.37
C GLY A 377 -27.59 7.34 13.11
N LEU A 378 -27.24 7.12 11.83
CA LEU A 378 -25.92 6.62 11.45
C LEU A 378 -24.81 7.57 11.87
N THR A 379 -25.00 8.89 11.71
CA THR A 379 -24.03 9.90 12.17
C THR A 379 -23.81 9.81 13.67
N LEU A 380 -24.89 9.72 14.45
CA LEU A 380 -24.80 9.57 15.90
C LEU A 380 -24.04 8.30 16.29
N ILE A 381 -24.34 7.17 15.66
CA ILE A 381 -23.64 5.89 15.90
C ILE A 381 -22.16 6.04 15.57
N THR A 382 -21.81 6.59 14.40
CA THR A 382 -20.41 6.80 13.99
C THR A 382 -19.67 7.72 14.96
N VAL A 383 -20.30 8.79 15.46
CA VAL A 383 -19.71 9.68 16.48
C VAL A 383 -19.50 8.95 17.79
N LEU A 384 -20.48 8.17 18.27
CA LEU A 384 -20.35 7.39 19.49
C LEU A 384 -19.21 6.37 19.37
N ILE A 385 -19.14 5.62 18.26
CA ILE A 385 -18.02 4.69 18.00
C ILE A 385 -16.69 5.45 18.01
N SER A 386 -16.61 6.60 17.37
CA SER A 386 -15.39 7.41 17.33
C SER A 386 -14.93 7.91 18.71
N LEU A 387 -15.87 8.22 19.61
CA LEU A 387 -15.59 8.70 20.96
C LEU A 387 -15.17 7.58 21.92
N PHE A 388 -15.75 6.39 21.77
CA PHE A 388 -15.49 5.24 22.66
C PHE A 388 -14.47 4.24 22.11
N ALA A 389 -14.04 4.39 20.85
CA ALA A 389 -12.99 3.57 20.27
C ALA A 389 -11.67 3.73 21.03
N PRO A 390 -10.91 2.64 21.24
CA PRO A 390 -9.61 2.73 21.87
C PRO A 390 -8.65 3.59 21.03
N ALA A 391 -7.80 4.38 21.67
CA ALA A 391 -6.81 5.20 20.96
C ALA A 391 -5.74 4.36 20.25
N VAL A 392 -5.43 3.19 20.82
CA VAL A 392 -4.38 2.26 20.39
C VAL A 392 -4.94 0.84 20.45
N GLY A 393 -4.69 0.04 19.42
CA GLY A 393 -5.13 -1.36 19.34
C GLY A 393 -4.45 -2.21 20.41
N ASN A 394 -5.00 -3.39 20.70
CA ASN A 394 -4.35 -4.36 21.58
C ASN A 394 -3.01 -4.80 20.99
N PHE A 395 -2.93 -5.01 19.68
CA PHE A 395 -1.69 -5.38 19.01
C PHE A 395 -0.58 -4.32 19.19
N GLU A 396 -0.93 -3.04 19.04
CA GLU A 396 0.05 -1.95 19.19
C GLU A 396 0.46 -1.75 20.66
N LYS A 397 -0.47 -1.92 21.61
CA LYS A 397 -0.14 -1.97 23.04
C LYS A 397 0.82 -3.12 23.36
N ASP A 398 0.59 -4.30 22.79
CA ASP A 398 1.47 -5.45 22.98
C ASP A 398 2.85 -5.17 22.37
N LEU A 399 2.92 -4.51 21.21
CA LEU A 399 4.19 -4.12 20.59
C LEU A 399 4.96 -3.11 21.46
N GLU A 400 4.29 -2.10 22.03
CA GLU A 400 4.90 -1.11 22.91
C GLU A 400 5.39 -1.75 24.23
N ALA A 401 4.54 -2.56 24.87
CA ALA A 401 4.90 -3.32 26.06
C ALA A 401 6.08 -4.26 25.79
N ASN A 402 6.09 -4.91 24.61
CA ASN A 402 7.20 -5.71 24.16
C ASN A 402 8.47 -4.87 24.02
N GLY A 403 8.43 -3.71 23.35
CA GLY A 403 9.60 -2.83 23.21
C GLY A 403 10.20 -2.41 24.56
N LEU A 404 9.36 -2.09 25.55
CA LEU A 404 9.79 -1.79 26.92
C LEU A 404 10.45 -2.99 27.60
N SER A 405 9.84 -4.18 27.47
CA SER A 405 10.39 -5.45 27.98
C SER A 405 11.75 -5.80 27.34
N GLN A 406 11.90 -5.56 26.03
CA GLN A 406 13.16 -5.76 25.30
C GLN A 406 14.24 -4.79 25.80
N ALA A 407 13.91 -3.50 25.98
CA ALA A 407 14.83 -2.50 26.53
C ALA A 407 15.30 -2.84 27.96
N GLN A 408 14.37 -3.28 28.82
CA GLN A 408 14.69 -3.74 30.18
C GLN A 408 15.62 -4.96 30.15
N THR A 409 15.39 -5.90 29.24
CA THR A 409 16.22 -7.10 29.10
C THR A 409 17.63 -6.76 28.61
N LYS A 410 17.77 -5.83 27.66
CA LYS A 410 19.06 -5.28 27.23
C LYS A 410 19.82 -4.67 28.40
N MET A 411 19.17 -3.81 29.19
CA MET A 411 19.78 -3.20 30.38
C MET A 411 20.24 -4.25 31.41
N LYS A 412 19.43 -5.29 31.63
CA LYS A 412 19.78 -6.41 32.52
C LYS A 412 21.02 -7.15 32.01
N LEU A 413 21.11 -7.43 30.71
CA LEU A 413 22.28 -8.07 30.11
C LEU A 413 23.54 -7.22 30.23
N THR A 414 23.47 -5.92 29.89
CA THR A 414 24.59 -4.99 30.06
C THR A 414 25.09 -5.00 31.50
N ARG A 415 24.17 -4.93 32.48
CA ARG A 415 24.52 -5.00 33.89
C ARG A 415 25.18 -6.31 34.27
N THR A 416 24.59 -7.46 33.90
CA THR A 416 25.15 -8.79 34.21
C THR A 416 26.52 -8.99 33.56
N ASN A 417 26.73 -8.51 32.33
CA ASN A 417 28.02 -8.56 31.63
C ASN A 417 29.06 -7.67 32.31
N ALA A 418 28.67 -6.48 32.80
CA ALA A 418 29.56 -5.64 33.58
C ALA A 418 29.96 -6.31 34.92
N GLU A 419 28.99 -6.88 35.64
CA GLU A 419 29.19 -7.57 36.92
C GLU A 419 30.05 -8.84 36.78
N ASN A 420 29.86 -9.61 35.71
CA ASN A 420 30.54 -10.90 35.49
C ASN A 420 31.76 -10.82 34.54
N SER A 421 32.23 -9.62 34.22
CA SER A 421 33.37 -9.39 33.31
C SER A 421 34.67 -10.09 33.75
N GLN A 422 34.74 -10.58 35.00
CA GLN A 422 35.85 -11.36 35.55
C GLN A 422 35.67 -12.90 35.48
N ALA A 423 34.52 -13.42 35.03
CA ALA A 423 34.15 -14.84 35.16
C ALA A 423 34.45 -15.71 33.92
N THR A 424 34.72 -15.14 32.75
CA THR A 424 35.07 -15.88 31.52
C THR A 424 36.27 -15.27 30.80
N SER A 425 36.98 -16.05 29.98
CA SER A 425 38.21 -15.61 29.28
C SER A 425 38.00 -14.43 28.32
N PHE A 426 36.76 -14.16 27.91
CA PHE A 426 36.37 -13.02 27.09
C PHE A 426 35.40 -12.06 27.78
N GLY A 427 35.06 -12.26 29.06
CA GLY A 427 34.13 -11.40 29.80
C GLY A 427 32.68 -11.47 29.31
N VAL A 428 32.29 -12.54 28.61
CA VAL A 428 30.94 -12.77 28.06
C VAL A 428 30.17 -13.76 28.92
N ASN A 429 28.90 -13.47 29.24
CA ASN A 429 28.03 -14.36 29.99
C ASN A 429 27.36 -15.43 29.12
N LYS A 430 27.13 -16.61 29.72
CA LYS A 430 26.26 -17.64 29.13
C LYS A 430 24.82 -17.10 29.02
N GLY A 431 24.19 -17.37 27.89
CA GLY A 431 22.84 -16.91 27.56
C GLY A 431 22.72 -16.70 26.06
N VAL A 432 21.53 -16.26 25.63
CA VAL A 432 21.20 -16.11 24.21
C VAL A 432 20.68 -14.70 23.95
N THR A 433 21.21 -14.00 22.95
CA THR A 433 20.64 -12.76 22.44
C THR A 433 20.05 -13.01 21.05
N VAL A 434 18.74 -12.86 20.89
CA VAL A 434 18.04 -13.01 19.61
C VAL A 434 17.78 -11.62 19.02
N LEU A 435 18.41 -11.33 17.88
CA LEU A 435 18.14 -10.12 17.09
C LEU A 435 17.30 -10.53 15.88
N GLY A 436 16.00 -10.22 15.90
CA GLY A 436 15.04 -10.80 14.97
C GLY A 436 14.07 -9.84 14.30
N ASP A 437 13.31 -10.38 13.34
CA ASP A 437 12.21 -9.71 12.63
C ASP A 437 10.82 -10.10 13.18
N SER A 438 9.77 -9.89 12.39
CA SER A 438 8.39 -10.21 12.78
C SER A 438 8.15 -11.70 13.04
N VAL A 439 8.91 -12.61 12.42
CA VAL A 439 8.77 -14.06 12.63
C VAL A 439 9.30 -14.47 14.00
N ALA A 440 10.44 -13.90 14.39
CA ALA A 440 10.99 -14.07 15.73
C ALA A 440 10.07 -13.44 16.78
N LEU A 441 9.54 -12.23 16.51
CA LEU A 441 8.59 -11.55 17.39
C LEU A 441 7.32 -12.39 17.61
N ARG A 442 6.81 -13.03 16.57
CA ARG A 442 5.64 -13.93 16.66
C ARG A 442 5.89 -15.17 17.53
N SER A 443 7.16 -15.55 17.73
CA SER A 443 7.56 -16.70 18.57
C SER A 443 8.05 -16.28 19.97
N LYS A 444 7.95 -15.00 20.34
CA LYS A 444 8.59 -14.44 21.55
C LYS A 444 8.25 -15.23 22.82
N ASP A 445 6.97 -15.42 23.13
CA ASP A 445 6.55 -16.09 24.37
C ASP A 445 7.06 -17.55 24.44
N GLN A 446 7.10 -18.23 23.29
CA GLN A 446 7.59 -19.59 23.22
C GLN A 446 9.11 -19.65 23.38
N LEU A 447 9.86 -18.69 22.80
CA LEU A 447 11.29 -18.56 22.99
C LEU A 447 11.64 -18.26 24.46
N GLU A 448 10.95 -17.30 25.09
CA GLU A 448 11.16 -16.91 26.49
C GLU A 448 10.85 -18.04 27.48
N SER A 449 9.84 -18.87 27.19
CA SER A 449 9.48 -20.01 28.04
C SER A 449 10.35 -21.26 27.83
N SER A 450 11.09 -21.35 26.72
CA SER A 450 11.81 -22.57 26.32
C SER A 450 13.33 -22.47 26.33
N ILE A 451 13.88 -21.24 26.37
CA ILE A 451 15.31 -20.95 26.33
C ILE A 451 15.68 -20.14 27.58
N ASP A 452 16.52 -20.72 28.42
CA ASP A 452 17.00 -20.07 29.64
C ASP A 452 17.91 -18.87 29.30
N ASN A 453 17.74 -17.76 30.03
CA ASN A 453 18.52 -16.54 29.86
C ASN A 453 18.54 -16.01 28.42
N VAL A 454 17.40 -16.09 27.74
CA VAL A 454 17.20 -15.47 26.43
C VAL A 454 16.84 -13.99 26.56
N ALA A 455 17.45 -13.18 25.72
CA ALA A 455 17.07 -11.79 25.48
C ALA A 455 16.67 -11.64 24.03
N ILE A 456 15.43 -11.25 23.79
CA ILE A 456 14.89 -11.13 22.44
C ILE A 456 14.73 -9.66 22.12
N ASP A 457 15.28 -9.23 21.00
CA ASP A 457 15.03 -7.94 20.39
C ASP A 457 14.50 -8.19 18.98
N ALA A 458 13.19 -8.06 18.82
CA ALA A 458 12.50 -8.39 17.57
C ALA A 458 11.39 -7.38 17.28
N VAL A 459 11.33 -6.90 16.04
CA VAL A 459 10.34 -5.91 15.59
C VAL A 459 9.84 -6.22 14.18
N VAL A 460 8.65 -5.72 13.88
CA VAL A 460 8.03 -5.85 12.56
C VAL A 460 8.87 -5.13 11.50
N SER A 461 8.92 -5.71 10.29
CA SER A 461 9.62 -5.15 9.11
C SER A 461 11.13 -4.96 9.25
N ARG A 462 11.78 -5.57 10.26
CA ARG A 462 13.25 -5.53 10.38
C ARG A 462 13.93 -6.34 9.28
N ASN A 463 14.97 -5.77 8.66
CA ASN A 463 15.80 -6.47 7.68
C ASN A 463 17.23 -6.70 8.20
N LEU A 464 18.05 -7.47 7.45
CA LEU A 464 19.41 -7.81 7.85
C LEU A 464 20.34 -6.59 8.02
N SER A 465 20.13 -5.50 7.27
CA SER A 465 20.94 -4.29 7.41
C SER A 465 20.69 -3.65 8.77
N THR A 466 19.42 -3.51 9.16
CA THR A 466 19.05 -2.98 10.48
C THR A 466 19.53 -3.89 11.61
N ILE A 467 19.53 -5.22 11.41
CA ILE A 467 20.10 -6.16 12.39
C ILE A 467 21.61 -5.97 12.54
N ASN A 468 22.35 -5.70 11.46
CA ASN A 468 23.78 -5.42 11.56
C ASN A 468 24.06 -4.16 12.41
N ASP A 469 23.26 -3.11 12.24
CA ASP A 469 23.40 -1.88 13.03
C ASP A 469 23.06 -2.14 14.50
N LEU A 470 21.98 -2.90 14.75
CA LEU A 470 21.58 -3.33 16.08
C LEU A 470 22.64 -4.20 16.77
N LEU A 471 23.24 -5.14 16.04
CA LEU A 471 24.34 -5.97 16.55
C LEU A 471 25.49 -5.10 17.04
N LYS A 472 25.82 -4.05 16.28
CA LYS A 472 26.85 -3.10 16.65
C LYS A 472 26.47 -2.34 17.92
N ASP A 473 25.23 -1.85 18.01
CA ASP A 473 24.75 -1.16 19.21
C ASP A 473 24.78 -2.05 20.45
N TYR A 474 24.45 -3.34 20.31
CA TYR A 474 24.54 -4.31 21.41
C TYR A 474 26.00 -4.64 21.77
N ALA A 475 26.88 -4.76 20.77
CA ALA A 475 28.32 -4.95 21.01
C ALA A 475 28.93 -3.75 21.75
N ASP A 476 28.64 -2.53 21.29
CA ASP A 476 29.16 -1.28 21.85
C ASP A 476 28.64 -1.03 23.28
N SER A 477 27.44 -1.52 23.60
CA SER A 477 26.84 -1.44 24.94
C SER A 477 27.11 -2.68 25.83
N ASN A 478 28.00 -3.57 25.40
CA ASN A 478 28.33 -4.83 26.08
C ASN A 478 27.07 -5.64 26.47
N ALA A 479 26.05 -5.64 25.61
CA ALA A 479 24.73 -6.21 25.84
C ALA A 479 24.52 -7.55 25.11
N LEU A 480 25.57 -8.13 24.53
CA LEU A 480 25.50 -9.44 23.86
C LEU A 480 25.76 -10.58 24.85
N ALA A 481 24.95 -11.63 24.77
CA ALA A 481 25.22 -12.91 25.42
C ALA A 481 26.18 -13.78 24.56
N LYS A 482 26.66 -14.90 25.12
CA LYS A 482 27.56 -15.84 24.42
C LYS A 482 27.01 -16.26 23.06
N ASP A 483 25.75 -16.67 22.99
CA ASP A 483 25.13 -17.08 21.74
C ASP A 483 24.28 -15.95 21.16
N VAL A 484 24.58 -15.52 19.94
CA VAL A 484 23.86 -14.44 19.24
C VAL A 484 23.09 -15.03 18.08
N VAL A 485 21.77 -15.03 18.16
CA VAL A 485 20.86 -15.53 17.13
C VAL A 485 20.46 -14.36 16.22
N ILE A 486 20.75 -14.49 14.93
CA ILE A 486 20.32 -13.57 13.87
C ILE A 486 19.09 -14.18 13.21
N ALA A 487 17.91 -13.68 13.60
CA ALA A 487 16.61 -14.20 13.20
C ALA A 487 15.89 -13.24 12.24
N GLY A 488 16.51 -12.97 11.09
CA GLY A 488 15.93 -12.11 10.07
C GLY A 488 16.34 -12.51 8.67
N GLY A 489 15.68 -11.93 7.67
CA GLY A 489 16.02 -12.14 6.26
C GLY A 489 14.83 -12.33 5.33
N VAL A 490 13.62 -12.47 5.88
CA VAL A 490 12.40 -12.52 5.04
C VAL A 490 12.06 -11.14 4.45
N ASN A 491 12.42 -10.07 5.17
CA ASN A 491 12.45 -8.71 4.64
C ASN A 491 13.76 -8.53 3.86
N GLU A 492 13.70 -8.74 2.55
CA GLU A 492 14.86 -8.89 1.68
C GLU A 492 15.65 -7.59 1.50
N ILE A 493 16.95 -7.74 1.22
CA ILE A 493 17.86 -6.65 0.84
C ILE A 493 18.73 -7.09 -0.32
N ASP A 494 19.06 -6.16 -1.21
CA ASP A 494 19.85 -6.46 -2.41
C ASP A 494 21.25 -7.03 -2.07
N ASP A 495 21.95 -6.42 -1.11
CA ASP A 495 23.32 -6.81 -0.69
C ASP A 495 23.33 -7.69 0.57
N TYR A 496 22.55 -8.77 0.58
CA TYR A 496 22.52 -9.70 1.72
C TYR A 496 23.90 -10.31 2.03
N LYS A 497 24.74 -10.56 1.01
CA LYS A 497 26.09 -11.11 1.18
C LYS A 497 27.00 -10.12 1.88
N GLY A 498 27.04 -8.87 1.43
CA GLY A 498 27.84 -7.83 2.05
C GLY A 498 27.44 -7.59 3.51
N VAL A 499 26.15 -7.62 3.80
CA VAL A 499 25.62 -7.46 5.16
C VAL A 499 25.95 -8.65 6.06
N ILE A 500 25.76 -9.90 5.62
CA ILE A 500 26.16 -11.08 6.41
C ILE A 500 27.66 -11.06 6.74
N ASN A 501 28.50 -10.68 5.78
CA ASN A 501 29.93 -10.55 6.04
C ASN A 501 30.23 -9.46 7.08
N LYS A 502 29.50 -8.33 7.05
CA LYS A 502 29.61 -7.28 8.08
C LYS A 502 29.18 -7.80 9.45
N ILE A 503 28.06 -8.52 9.55
CA ILE A 503 27.57 -9.14 10.79
C ILE A 503 28.65 -10.06 11.39
N ILE A 504 29.19 -11.00 10.60
CA ILE A 504 30.23 -11.93 11.05
C ILE A 504 31.50 -11.17 11.46
N LYS A 505 31.90 -10.14 10.71
CA LYS A 505 33.06 -9.31 11.02
C LYS A 505 32.88 -8.53 12.32
N ASN A 506 31.72 -7.92 12.50
CA ASN A 506 31.39 -7.03 13.62
C ASN A 506 31.09 -7.77 14.92
N LEU A 507 30.77 -9.08 14.86
CA LEU A 507 30.63 -9.90 16.05
C LEU A 507 31.90 -9.81 16.94
N PRO A 508 31.81 -9.44 18.23
CA PRO A 508 32.99 -9.39 19.09
C PRO A 508 33.57 -10.79 19.34
N LYS A 509 34.80 -10.85 19.88
CA LYS A 509 35.36 -12.13 20.35
C LYS A 509 34.57 -12.63 21.56
N GLY A 510 34.52 -13.95 21.75
CA GLY A 510 33.80 -14.56 22.87
C GLY A 510 32.33 -14.89 22.60
N HIS A 511 31.83 -14.59 21.39
CA HIS A 511 30.47 -14.92 20.97
C HIS A 511 30.42 -15.99 19.88
N HIS A 512 29.36 -16.78 19.87
CA HIS A 512 28.97 -17.68 18.79
C HIS A 512 27.76 -17.10 18.07
N ILE A 513 27.68 -17.24 16.75
CA ILE A 513 26.55 -16.70 15.97
C ILE A 513 25.70 -17.80 15.34
N ILE A 514 24.39 -17.64 15.40
CA ILE A 514 23.41 -18.60 14.87
C ILE A 514 22.52 -17.87 13.88
N PHE A 515 22.59 -18.23 12.60
CA PHE A 515 21.68 -17.68 11.58
C PHE A 515 20.40 -18.52 11.50
N VAL A 516 19.24 -17.87 11.52
CA VAL A 516 17.94 -18.53 11.29
C VAL A 516 17.52 -18.31 9.85
N THR A 517 17.43 -19.38 9.05
CA THR A 517 17.20 -19.24 7.60
C THR A 517 15.78 -18.73 7.32
N PRO A 518 15.60 -17.70 6.47
CA PRO A 518 14.29 -17.09 6.25
C PRO A 518 13.39 -17.98 5.37
N TYR A 519 12.07 -17.89 5.51
CA TYR A 519 11.12 -18.63 4.67
C TYR A 519 9.96 -17.74 4.25
N ASN A 520 9.56 -17.84 2.98
CA ASN A 520 8.31 -17.28 2.49
C ASN A 520 7.64 -18.29 1.54
N GLY A 521 6.53 -18.87 1.99
CA GLY A 521 5.73 -19.85 1.27
C GLY A 521 4.77 -19.25 0.23
N SER A 522 4.57 -17.92 0.21
CA SER A 522 3.78 -17.26 -0.85
C SER A 522 4.58 -17.01 -2.12
N LYS A 523 5.92 -16.94 -2.02
CA LYS A 523 6.81 -16.84 -3.18
C LYS A 523 7.01 -18.20 -3.84
N SER A 524 6.89 -18.25 -5.16
CA SER A 524 7.11 -19.47 -5.95
C SER A 524 8.01 -19.20 -7.17
N GLY A 525 8.65 -20.25 -7.69
CA GLY A 525 9.50 -20.13 -8.88
C GLY A 525 10.71 -19.20 -8.68
N ASN A 526 10.86 -18.20 -9.54
CA ASN A 526 12.00 -17.29 -9.54
C ASN A 526 12.00 -16.31 -8.35
N GLU A 527 10.82 -15.95 -7.82
CA GLU A 527 10.69 -15.03 -6.69
C GLU A 527 11.22 -15.61 -5.38
N ALA A 528 11.21 -16.94 -5.22
CA ALA A 528 11.81 -17.61 -4.08
C ALA A 528 13.36 -17.66 -4.15
N GLN A 529 13.97 -17.28 -5.29
CA GLN A 529 15.40 -17.51 -5.49
C GLN A 529 16.27 -16.68 -4.57
N SER A 530 15.91 -15.45 -4.24
CA SER A 530 16.67 -14.59 -3.32
C SER A 530 16.78 -15.22 -1.92
N LEU A 531 15.67 -15.65 -1.33
CA LEU A 531 15.65 -16.33 -0.03
C LEU A 531 16.38 -17.67 -0.06
N ILE A 532 16.26 -18.43 -1.16
CA ILE A 532 17.02 -19.67 -1.36
C ILE A 532 18.52 -19.38 -1.44
N GLN A 533 18.93 -18.32 -2.13
CA GLN A 533 20.34 -17.93 -2.22
C GLN A 533 20.88 -17.41 -0.88
N LEU A 534 20.07 -16.65 -0.14
CA LEU A 534 20.38 -16.21 1.22
C LEU A 534 20.59 -17.42 2.14
N ARG A 535 19.63 -18.35 2.19
CA ARG A 535 19.77 -19.62 2.94
C ARG A 535 21.06 -20.36 2.57
N LYS A 536 21.33 -20.53 1.27
CA LYS A 536 22.56 -21.19 0.80
C LYS A 536 23.81 -20.49 1.34
N TYR A 537 23.81 -19.16 1.31
CA TYR A 537 24.93 -18.37 1.80
C TYR A 537 25.14 -18.50 3.32
N GLU A 538 24.06 -18.51 4.11
CA GLU A 538 24.12 -18.76 5.56
C GLU A 538 24.71 -20.14 5.88
N LEU A 539 24.27 -21.17 5.15
CA LEU A 539 24.82 -22.53 5.25
C LEU A 539 26.30 -22.60 4.85
N GLU A 540 26.73 -21.83 3.84
CA GLU A 540 28.14 -21.71 3.46
C GLU A 540 28.98 -21.04 4.57
N MET A 541 28.45 -20.01 5.22
CA MET A 541 29.16 -19.34 6.33
C MET A 541 29.34 -20.25 7.54
N ALA A 542 28.34 -21.09 7.86
CA ALA A 542 28.45 -22.08 8.93
C ALA A 542 29.49 -23.20 8.64
N LYS A 543 29.80 -23.45 7.37
CA LYS A 543 30.90 -24.35 6.98
C LYS A 543 32.26 -23.66 7.05
N LYS A 544 32.29 -22.35 6.77
CA LYS A 544 33.51 -21.56 6.69
C LYS A 544 34.07 -21.16 8.07
N TYR A 545 33.20 -20.90 9.02
CA TYR A 545 33.57 -20.44 10.37
C TYR A 545 33.04 -21.41 11.41
N ASP A 546 33.90 -21.84 12.33
CA ASP A 546 33.58 -22.79 13.40
C ASP A 546 32.71 -22.20 14.52
N PHE A 547 32.71 -20.87 14.67
CA PHE A 547 31.84 -20.11 15.58
C PHE A 547 30.49 -19.69 14.95
N VAL A 548 30.13 -20.25 13.79
CA VAL A 548 28.87 -19.99 13.10
C VAL A 548 28.05 -21.27 13.02
N THR A 549 26.75 -21.20 13.33
CA THR A 549 25.80 -22.32 13.18
C THR A 549 24.52 -21.82 12.50
N VAL A 550 23.73 -22.74 11.96
CA VAL A 550 22.45 -22.43 11.31
C VAL A 550 21.31 -23.16 12.00
N ALA A 551 20.26 -22.42 12.31
CA ALA A 551 18.92 -22.90 12.59
C ALA A 551 18.13 -22.89 11.28
N ASP A 552 18.02 -24.03 10.61
CA ASP A 552 17.47 -24.10 9.24
C ASP A 552 15.93 -24.08 9.21
N TRP A 553 15.35 -22.95 9.64
CA TRP A 553 13.91 -22.72 9.67
C TRP A 553 13.27 -22.88 8.29
N TYR A 554 13.92 -22.47 7.21
CA TYR A 554 13.45 -22.70 5.84
C TYR A 554 13.06 -24.17 5.61
N GLN A 555 13.91 -25.11 6.04
CA GLN A 555 13.66 -26.53 5.84
C GLN A 555 12.44 -26.98 6.65
N VAL A 556 12.40 -26.63 7.94
CA VAL A 556 11.32 -26.99 8.86
C VAL A 556 9.98 -26.40 8.39
N ALA A 557 9.98 -25.13 8.00
CA ALA A 557 8.82 -24.43 7.46
C ALA A 557 8.27 -25.15 6.22
N LYS A 558 9.15 -25.52 5.28
CA LYS A 558 8.75 -26.22 4.05
C LYS A 558 8.15 -27.60 4.31
N GLU A 559 8.66 -28.32 5.31
CA GLU A 559 8.18 -29.66 5.66
C GLU A 559 6.84 -29.65 6.42
N ASN A 560 6.48 -28.52 7.03
CA ASN A 560 5.30 -28.40 7.89
C ASN A 560 4.19 -27.57 7.25
N ILE A 561 3.72 -27.97 6.06
CA ILE A 561 2.80 -27.15 5.24
C ILE A 561 1.52 -26.72 5.98
N SER A 562 1.07 -27.52 6.96
CA SER A 562 -0.15 -27.27 7.73
C SER A 562 -0.14 -25.96 8.53
N ILE A 563 1.03 -25.40 8.86
CA ILE A 563 1.13 -24.13 9.60
C ILE A 563 0.92 -22.91 8.70
N TRP A 564 0.87 -23.09 7.37
CA TRP A 564 0.75 -22.00 6.41
C TRP A 564 -0.66 -21.82 5.86
N ASN A 565 -1.59 -22.72 6.19
CA ASN A 565 -2.96 -22.65 5.71
C ASN A 565 -3.66 -21.36 6.17
N GLY A 566 -4.10 -20.55 5.21
CA GLY A 566 -4.77 -19.27 5.49
C GLY A 566 -3.83 -18.17 6.00
N THR A 567 -2.52 -18.30 5.76
CA THR A 567 -1.51 -17.30 6.15
C THR A 567 -0.98 -16.53 4.93
N ASP A 568 -0.15 -15.51 5.18
CA ASP A 568 0.58 -14.75 4.16
C ASP A 568 1.84 -15.47 3.62
N GLY A 569 2.10 -16.69 4.10
CA GLY A 569 3.28 -17.49 3.75
C GLY A 569 4.54 -17.14 4.53
N VAL A 570 4.54 -16.12 5.38
CA VAL A 570 5.69 -15.69 6.21
C VAL A 570 5.38 -15.89 7.70
N HIS A 571 4.19 -15.51 8.13
CA HIS A 571 3.74 -15.60 9.50
C HIS A 571 2.87 -16.84 9.68
N PHE A 572 3.44 -17.85 10.33
CA PHE A 572 2.77 -19.13 10.57
C PHE A 572 1.51 -18.97 11.43
N GLY A 573 0.52 -19.81 11.16
CA GLY A 573 -0.73 -19.93 11.87
C GLY A 573 -1.74 -18.82 11.57
N SER A 574 -2.97 -19.23 11.23
CA SER A 574 -4.14 -18.36 11.00
C SER A 574 -5.12 -18.34 12.17
N ASP A 575 -4.93 -19.24 13.15
CA ASP A 575 -5.71 -19.38 14.37
C ASP A 575 -4.78 -19.66 15.57
N SER A 576 -5.33 -19.62 16.79
CA SER A 576 -4.52 -19.77 18.01
C SER A 576 -3.77 -21.11 18.11
N ASP A 577 -4.35 -22.21 17.64
CA ASP A 577 -3.68 -23.52 17.67
C ASP A 577 -2.54 -23.60 16.64
N SER A 578 -2.82 -23.17 15.41
CA SER A 578 -1.80 -23.17 14.35
C SER A 578 -0.65 -22.19 14.61
N ILE A 579 -0.92 -21.04 15.25
CA ILE A 579 0.11 -20.10 15.73
C ILE A 579 1.01 -20.77 16.77
N ASN A 580 0.42 -21.41 17.78
CA ASN A 580 1.17 -22.11 18.82
C ASN A 580 2.02 -23.26 18.27
N ARG A 581 1.50 -24.02 17.29
CA ARG A 581 2.27 -25.08 16.63
C ARG A 581 3.46 -24.52 15.84
N GLY A 582 3.25 -23.44 15.07
CA GLY A 582 4.33 -22.79 14.34
C GLY A 582 5.41 -22.21 15.26
N ALA A 583 5.01 -21.53 16.34
CA ALA A 583 5.94 -20.95 17.32
C ALA A 583 6.78 -22.02 18.02
N LYS A 584 6.19 -23.19 18.35
CA LYS A 584 6.91 -24.34 18.91
C LYS A 584 7.94 -24.91 17.94
N LEU A 585 7.59 -25.05 16.65
CA LEU A 585 8.53 -25.52 15.62
C LEU A 585 9.69 -24.54 15.46
N TYR A 586 9.39 -23.24 15.31
CA TYR A 586 10.41 -22.19 15.18
C TYR A 586 11.38 -22.18 16.37
N THR A 587 10.83 -22.21 17.58
CA THR A 587 11.61 -22.25 18.84
C THR A 587 12.45 -23.51 18.95
N LYS A 588 11.89 -24.68 18.58
CA LYS A 588 12.62 -25.95 18.57
C LYS A 588 13.82 -25.89 17.61
N THR A 589 13.64 -25.32 16.42
CA THR A 589 14.74 -25.17 15.43
C THR A 589 15.88 -24.32 15.98
N ILE A 590 15.57 -23.21 16.67
CA ILE A 590 16.58 -22.35 17.30
C ILE A 590 17.26 -23.07 18.45
N LYS A 591 16.51 -23.77 19.31
CA LYS A 591 17.04 -24.51 20.45
C LYS A 591 18.02 -25.60 20.02
N GLU A 592 17.69 -26.38 19.01
CA GLU A 592 18.59 -27.40 18.45
C GLU A 592 19.88 -26.80 17.87
N ALA A 593 19.82 -25.57 17.33
CA ALA A 593 21.01 -24.87 16.86
C ALA A 593 21.87 -24.33 18.02
N ILE A 594 21.25 -23.87 19.12
CA ILE A 594 21.95 -23.48 20.35
C ILE A 594 22.67 -24.69 20.96
N GLU A 595 22.02 -25.85 21.06
CA GLU A 595 22.65 -27.08 21.56
C GLU A 595 23.86 -27.53 20.72
N LYS A 596 23.86 -27.23 19.42
CA LYS A 596 25.01 -27.43 18.53
C LYS A 596 26.09 -26.37 18.77
N ALA A 597 25.71 -25.11 18.94
CA ALA A 597 26.62 -24.00 19.25
C ALA A 597 27.34 -24.19 20.59
N ASP A 598 26.68 -24.79 21.59
CA ASP A 598 27.29 -25.11 22.89
C ASP A 598 28.48 -26.06 22.80
N LYS A 599 28.56 -26.86 21.72
CA LYS A 599 29.67 -27.79 21.43
C LYS A 599 30.71 -27.20 20.48
N ALA A 600 30.52 -25.95 20.04
CA ALA A 600 31.35 -25.28 19.07
C ALA A 600 32.16 -24.14 19.72
N PRO A 601 33.29 -23.71 19.12
CA PRO A 601 34.09 -22.63 19.66
C PRO A 601 33.39 -21.28 19.46
N VAL A 602 33.64 -20.34 20.37
CA VAL A 602 33.29 -18.92 20.17
C VAL A 602 34.31 -18.22 19.29
N LYS A 603 33.96 -17.08 18.70
CA LYS A 603 34.87 -16.29 17.86
C LYS A 603 36.15 -15.93 18.61
N GLY A 604 37.28 -16.40 18.08
CA GLY A 604 38.61 -16.19 18.68
C GLY A 604 38.98 -17.18 19.78
N GLY A 605 38.11 -18.12 20.14
CA GLY A 605 38.44 -19.28 20.97
C GLY A 605 39.13 -20.38 20.16
N LYS A 606 40.01 -21.16 20.79
CA LYS A 606 40.51 -22.42 20.21
C LYS A 606 39.63 -23.58 20.69
N LYS A 607 39.45 -24.58 19.83
CA LYS A 607 38.78 -25.84 20.17
C LYS A 607 39.44 -26.55 21.34
#